data_AF-A0A6I6E0B0-F1
#
_entry.id   AF-A0A6I6E0B0-F1
#
_cell.length_a   1.000
_cell.length_b   1.000
_cell.length_c   1.000
_cell.angle_alpha   90.00
_cell.angle_beta   90.00
_cell.angle_gamma   90.00
#
_symmetry.space_group_name_H-M   'P 1'
#
loop_
_entity.id
_entity.type
_entity.pdbx_description
1 polymer ?
#
loop_
_entity_poly.entity_id
_entity_poly.type
_entity_poly.pdbx_seq_one_letter_code
_entity_poly.pdbx_strand_id
1 'polypeptide(L)' 'MPKPSHKSRIATVMQSIEQASAVLIAISHATESMEPCDISDAIDACSGLVNKARAELAIMEGEA' A
#
# COMPACT_ATOMS: atom_id res chain seq x y z
N MET A 1 21.78 7.51 -10.05
CA MET A 1 21.18 6.19 -9.76
C MET A 1 20.32 5.80 -10.96
N PRO A 2 20.40 4.56 -11.47
CA PRO A 2 19.56 4.13 -12.60
C PRO A 2 18.07 4.14 -12.20
N LYS A 3 17.20 4.53 -13.14
CA LYS A 3 15.74 4.55 -12.95
C LYS A 3 15.24 3.11 -12.80
N PRO A 4 14.34 2.79 -11.85
CA PRO A 4 13.76 1.45 -11.73
C PRO A 4 13.05 1.04 -13.03
N SER A 5 13.21 -0.23 -13.44
CA SER A 5 12.50 -0.76 -14.60
C SER A 5 11.00 -0.89 -14.32
N HIS A 6 10.16 -0.85 -15.36
CA HIS A 6 8.71 -1.09 -15.22
C HIS A 6 8.40 -2.40 -14.51
N LYS A 7 9.15 -3.47 -14.77
CA LYS A 7 9.00 -4.75 -14.06
C LYS A 7 9.22 -4.59 -12.54
N SER A 8 10.22 -3.83 -12.13
CA SER A 8 10.49 -3.54 -10.71
C SER A 8 9.40 -2.68 -10.08
N ARG A 9 8.85 -1.72 -10.82
CA ARG A 9 7.75 -0.86 -10.36
C ARG A 9 6.46 -1.66 -10.20
N ILE A 10 6.10 -2.50 -11.17
CA ILE A 10 4.96 -3.41 -11.07
C ILE A 10 5.07 -4.32 -9.84
N ALA A 11 6.25 -4.89 -9.58
CA ALA A 11 6.48 -5.69 -8.38
C ALA A 11 6.23 -4.88 -7.10
N THR A 12 6.67 -3.62 -7.07
CA THR A 12 6.45 -2.70 -5.94
C THR A 12 4.96 -2.36 -5.75
N VAL A 13 4.24 -2.14 -6.85
CA VAL A 13 2.78 -1.91 -6.83
C VAL A 13 2.06 -3.14 -6.26
N MET A 14 2.36 -4.32 -6.80
CA MET A 14 1.76 -5.59 -6.35
C MET A 14 2.01 -5.83 -4.87
N GLN A 15 3.25 -5.65 -4.41
CA GLN A 15 3.60 -5.77 -3.00
C GLN A 15 2.82 -4.78 -2.13
N SER A 16 2.70 -3.54 -2.56
CA SER A 16 1.99 -2.51 -1.79
C SER A 16 0.50 -2.82 -1.68
N ILE A 17 -0.11 -3.37 -2.75
CA ILE A 17 -1.51 -3.84 -2.75
C ILE A 17 -1.69 -5.03 -1.81
N GLU A 18 -0.80 -6.02 -1.87
CA GLU A 18 -0.84 -7.20 -1.00
C GLU A 18 -0.73 -6.81 0.48
N GLN A 19 0.18 -5.89 0.81
CA GLN A 19 0.32 -5.36 2.17
C GLN A 19 -0.91 -4.58 2.63
N ALA A 20 -1.51 -3.76 1.76
CA ALA A 20 -2.73 -3.04 2.10
C ALA A 20 -3.89 -4.01 2.39
N SER A 21 -4.02 -5.07 1.57
CA SER A 21 -4.98 -6.14 1.80
C SER A 21 -4.75 -6.83 3.15
N ALA A 22 -3.49 -7.13 3.50
CA ALA A 22 -3.16 -7.75 4.78
C ALA A 22 -3.55 -6.88 5.99
N VAL A 23 -3.33 -5.56 5.89
CA VAL A 23 -3.76 -4.60 6.93
C VAL A 23 -5.28 -4.61 7.08
N LEU A 24 -6.02 -4.54 5.98
CA LEU A 24 -7.49 -4.58 6.01
C LEU A 24 -8.03 -5.88 6.60
N ILE A 25 -7.42 -7.03 6.26
CA ILE A 25 -7.77 -8.33 6.84
C ILE A 25 -7.51 -8.32 8.34
N ALA A 26 -6.34 -7.83 8.78
CA ALA A 26 -6.01 -7.75 10.21
C ALA A 26 -7.02 -6.88 10.99
N ILE A 27 -7.37 -5.71 10.46
CA ILE A 27 -8.42 -4.85 11.03
C ILE A 27 -9.73 -5.65 11.12
N SER A 28 -10.16 -6.33 10.04
CA SER A 28 -11.42 -7.07 10.04
C SER A 28 -11.51 -8.17 11.11
N HIS A 29 -10.37 -8.77 11.49
CA HIS A 29 -10.30 -9.79 12.53
C HIS A 29 -10.21 -9.23 13.95
N ALA A 30 -9.70 -8.00 14.10
CA ALA A 30 -9.36 -7.43 15.40
C ALA A 30 -10.20 -6.18 15.77
N THR A 31 -11.10 -5.70 14.90
CA THR A 31 -11.83 -4.44 15.08
C THR A 31 -12.54 -4.35 16.44
N GLU A 32 -13.13 -5.45 16.93
CA GLU A 32 -13.85 -5.46 18.22
C GLU A 32 -12.94 -5.32 19.45
N SER A 33 -11.64 -5.58 19.30
CA SER A 33 -10.63 -5.56 20.37
C SER A 33 -9.52 -4.53 20.14
N MET A 34 -9.60 -3.72 19.08
CA MET A 34 -8.63 -2.67 18.77
C MET A 34 -9.03 -1.36 19.45
N GLU A 35 -8.05 -0.66 20.01
CA GLU A 35 -8.30 0.69 20.48
C GLU A 35 -8.50 1.63 19.27
N PRO A 36 -9.30 2.71 19.40
CA PRO A 36 -9.52 3.65 18.30
C PRO A 36 -8.23 4.24 17.70
N CYS A 37 -7.17 4.39 18.51
CA CYS A 37 -5.86 4.82 18.02
C CYS A 37 -5.23 3.77 17.09
N ASP A 38 -5.30 2.49 17.43
CA ASP A 38 -4.74 1.41 16.61
C ASP A 38 -5.48 1.28 15.28
N ILE A 39 -6.80 1.52 15.27
CA ILE A 39 -7.59 1.54 14.04
C ILE A 39 -7.14 2.70 13.15
N SER A 40 -6.93 3.87 13.74
CA SER A 40 -6.46 5.06 13.01
C SER A 40 -5.07 4.83 12.41
N ASP A 41 -4.14 4.28 13.19
CA ASP A 41 -2.79 3.95 12.74
C ASP A 41 -2.80 2.91 11.61
N ALA A 42 -3.68 1.90 11.69
CA ALA A 42 -3.83 0.89 10.66
C ALA A 42 -4.41 1.47 9.36
N ILE A 43 -5.38 2.39 9.46
CA ILE A 43 -5.91 3.14 8.30
C ILE A 43 -4.83 4.01 7.66
N ASP A 44 -4.01 4.70 8.45
CA ASP A 44 -2.91 5.53 7.96
C ASP A 44 -1.85 4.68 7.26
N ALA A 45 -1.49 3.53 7.83
CA ALA A 45 -0.58 2.57 7.21
C ALA A 45 -1.13 2.06 5.87
N CYS A 46 -2.42 1.68 5.83
CA CYS A 46 -3.08 1.25 4.60
C CYS A 46 -3.09 2.37 3.53
N SER A 47 -3.36 3.60 3.95
CA SER A 47 -3.36 4.77 3.06
C SER A 47 -1.98 5.05 2.47
N GLY A 48 -0.92 4.92 3.27
CA GLY A 48 0.47 5.02 2.82
C GLY A 48 0.82 4.00 1.74
N LEU A 49 0.39 2.75 1.91
CA LEU A 49 0.62 1.67 0.94
C LEU A 49 -0.11 1.92 -0.39
N VAL A 50 -1.37 2.34 -0.34
CA VAL A 50 -2.15 2.69 -1.54
C VAL A 50 -1.52 3.88 -2.27
N ASN A 51 -1.08 4.90 -1.54
CA ASN A 51 -0.44 6.07 -2.14
C ASN A 51 0.91 5.73 -2.78
N LYS A 52 1.69 4.82 -2.19
CA LYS A 52 2.92 4.29 -2.79
C LYS A 52 2.62 3.58 -4.11
N ALA A 53 1.60 2.71 -4.14
CA ALA A 53 1.18 2.03 -5.36
C ALA A 53 0.75 3.03 -6.45
N ARG A 54 -0.07 4.04 -6.09
CA ARG A 54 -0.49 5.11 -7.01
C ARG A 54 0.69 5.91 -7.55
N ALA A 55 1.67 6.24 -6.71
CA ALA A 55 2.85 6.98 -7.15
C ALA A 55 3.66 6.19 -8.18
N GLU A 56 3.88 4.89 -7.95
CA GLU A 56 4.58 4.04 -8.91
C GLU A 56 3.80 3.90 -10.23
N LEU A 57 2.48 3.75 -10.17
CA LEU A 57 1.61 3.71 -11.36
C LEU A 57 1.67 5.01 -12.15
N ALA A 58 1.55 6.17 -11.49
CA ALA A 58 1.62 7.48 -12.14
C ALA A 58 2.97 7.71 -12.84
N ILE A 59 4.08 7.21 -12.26
CA ILE A 59 5.38 7.29 -12.92
C ILE A 59 5.44 6.38 -14.15
N MET A 60 4.86 5.18 -14.10
CA MET A 60 4.79 4.30 -15.28
C MET A 60 3.92 4.88 -16.40
N GLU A 61 2.80 5.52 -16.08
CA GLU A 61 1.94 6.20 -17.05
C GLU A 61 2.65 7.40 -17.71
N GLY A 62 3.45 8.16 -16.95
CA GLY A 62 4.23 9.27 -17.49
C GLY A 62 5.51 8.87 -18.24
N GLU A 63 5.86 7.58 -18.25
CA GLU A 63 6.97 7.01 -19.03
C GLU A 63 6.49 6.34 -20.33
N ALA A 64 5.17 6.28 -20.57
CA ALA A 64 4.54 5.70 -21.75
C ALA A 64 4.54 6.64 -22.97
#